data_AF-A0A0M0JEH7-F1
#
_entry.id   AF-A0A0M0JEH7-F1
#
_cell.length_a   1.000
_cell.length_b   1.000
_cell.length_c   1.000
_cell.angle_alpha   90.00
_cell.angle_beta   90.00
_cell.angle_gamma   90.00
#
_symmetry.space_group_name_H-M   'P 1'
#
loop_
_entity.id
_entity.type
_entity.pdbx_description
1 polymer ?
#
loop_
_entity_poly.entity_id
_entity_poly.type
_entity_poly.pdbx_seq_one_letter_code
_entity_poly.pdbx_strand_id
1 'polypeptide(L)'
;MREDARELEKADGELSERGSTLKGTAWSHFHIKGRKVTDSSLPKPLEPDVSSVRIACVYLPLLATVIPEWVRAIKRRALQRPAGTPAPRKVLVIVSGAGQPRDEKANPADNSTEGTGRIIERFVRLVHPEIEVVHIPSAYGIFRYDDNVRFVKEQVLPVLEAKRAEVVASHDDQWAQNLKVTVCLADGAPARISALHAAMRSYRPDYLHVWRTKTFWDTGMLSEEDVEPHTFKKLEMRPAVHRLQLTSAEEKGLVDEMVQYKRQFEAVRDSNTHELGTFWLRKTGKAVLAVLLTKSPLGELTFWRGMNVEVSMPTGTLCAERNAIGNALAGDHSVHRRDMLAVAVLSVTLSPPKHEVTDQALERTTSPDDEVALNPLDPCGACMEWLRKIAEVNPDFKVLTFTSTSCEKVFITPIGDYG
;
A
#
# COMPACT_ATOMS: atom_id res chain seq x y z
N MET A 1 -15.16 -48.30 22.43
CA MET A 1 -14.24 -49.39 22.04
C MET A 1 -15.07 -50.39 21.24
N ARG A 2 -14.75 -50.55 19.95
CA ARG A 2 -15.44 -51.37 18.93
C ARG A 2 -16.79 -50.85 18.42
N GLU A 3 -16.72 -49.99 17.41
CA GLU A 3 -17.62 -49.94 16.25
C GLU A 3 -17.07 -48.83 15.34
N ASP A 4 -16.13 -49.17 14.44
CA ASP A 4 -15.67 -48.29 13.32
C ASP A 4 -14.75 -49.06 12.34
N ALA A 5 -14.98 -50.37 12.17
CA ALA A 5 -14.12 -51.23 11.34
C ALA A 5 -14.89 -52.00 10.25
N ARG A 6 -16.07 -51.52 9.83
CA ARG A 6 -16.87 -52.19 8.80
C ARG A 6 -17.36 -51.33 7.63
N GLU A 7 -16.96 -50.05 7.56
CA GLU A 7 -17.25 -49.21 6.38
C GLU A 7 -16.08 -49.05 5.39
N LEU A 8 -14.91 -49.64 5.66
CA LEU A 8 -13.73 -49.55 4.78
C LEU A 8 -13.56 -50.70 3.78
N GLU A 9 -14.38 -51.75 3.82
CA GLU A 9 -14.26 -52.93 2.92
C GLU A 9 -15.30 -52.97 1.77
N LYS A 10 -16.08 -51.89 1.55
CA LYS A 10 -17.01 -51.79 0.42
C LYS A 10 -16.66 -50.75 -0.65
N ALA A 11 -15.51 -50.07 -0.52
CA ALA A 11 -15.05 -49.10 -1.52
C ALA A 11 -13.97 -49.64 -2.48
N ASP A 12 -13.46 -50.85 -2.27
CA ASP A 12 -12.38 -51.46 -3.08
C ASP A 12 -12.88 -52.36 -4.24
N GLY A 13 -14.18 -52.31 -4.55
CA GLY A 13 -14.82 -53.17 -5.56
C GLY A 13 -15.09 -52.56 -6.95
N GLU A 14 -14.90 -51.25 -7.15
CA GLU A 14 -15.25 -50.57 -8.41
C GLU A 14 -14.11 -49.73 -9.02
N LEU A 15 -12.85 -50.09 -8.72
CA LEU A 15 -11.66 -49.49 -9.34
C LEU A 15 -10.79 -50.56 -10.01
N SER A 16 -11.42 -51.42 -10.81
CA SER A 16 -10.70 -52.36 -11.68
C SER A 16 -11.41 -52.49 -13.03
N GLU A 17 -11.45 -51.40 -13.80
CA GLU A 17 -11.55 -51.42 -15.27
C GLU A 17 -11.36 -50.01 -15.81
N ARG A 18 -10.09 -49.61 -16.03
CA ARG A 18 -9.68 -48.56 -16.99
C ARG A 18 -8.16 -48.55 -17.13
N GLY A 19 -7.65 -49.66 -17.62
CA GLY A 19 -6.33 -49.70 -18.24
C GLY A 19 -6.38 -49.10 -19.65
N SER A 20 -5.40 -48.24 -19.93
CA SER A 20 -4.95 -47.80 -21.26
C SER A 20 -5.76 -46.68 -21.95
N THR A 21 -5.22 -45.47 -21.92
CA THR A 21 -4.60 -44.78 -23.08
C THR A 21 -4.37 -43.30 -22.72
N LEU A 22 -3.24 -43.01 -22.07
CA LEU A 22 -2.68 -41.65 -22.07
C LEU A 22 -2.08 -41.39 -23.46
N LYS A 23 -2.95 -41.08 -24.43
CA LYS A 23 -2.60 -40.55 -25.75
C LYS A 23 -3.47 -39.33 -26.01
N GLY A 24 -2.86 -38.14 -26.07
CA GLY A 24 -3.51 -36.93 -26.56
C GLY A 24 -3.25 -35.68 -25.73
N THR A 25 -2.25 -34.92 -26.13
CA THR A 25 -1.91 -33.54 -25.72
C THR A 25 -3.04 -32.53 -26.01
N ALA A 26 -3.26 -31.53 -25.14
CA ALA A 26 -3.62 -30.17 -25.59
C ALA A 26 -3.63 -29.16 -24.43
N TRP A 27 -3.10 -27.97 -24.71
CA TRP A 27 -3.05 -26.76 -23.88
C TRP A 27 -4.43 -26.13 -23.56
N SER A 28 -5.52 -26.90 -23.68
CA SER A 28 -6.90 -26.44 -23.53
C SER A 28 -7.35 -26.16 -22.09
N HIS A 29 -6.48 -26.36 -21.09
CA HIS A 29 -6.82 -26.22 -19.67
C HIS A 29 -6.48 -24.84 -19.07
N PHE A 30 -5.82 -23.95 -19.82
CA PHE A 30 -5.44 -22.62 -19.33
C PHE A 30 -6.39 -21.55 -19.88
N HIS A 31 -7.15 -20.91 -18.99
CA HIS A 31 -8.04 -19.79 -19.32
C HIS A 31 -7.57 -18.51 -18.62
N ILE A 32 -7.19 -17.49 -19.41
CA ILE A 32 -6.99 -16.11 -18.93
C ILE A 32 -8.32 -15.38 -19.12
N LYS A 33 -8.92 -14.91 -18.02
CA LYS A 33 -10.20 -14.17 -18.08
C LYS A 33 -9.99 -12.84 -18.82
N GLY A 34 -10.68 -12.63 -19.94
CA GLY A 34 -10.71 -11.35 -20.68
C GLY A 34 -10.10 -11.35 -22.10
N ARG A 35 -9.40 -12.41 -22.51
CA ARG A 35 -9.02 -12.64 -23.92
C ARG A 35 -9.19 -14.11 -24.26
N LYS A 36 -10.17 -14.43 -25.12
CA LYS A 36 -10.13 -15.70 -25.84
C LYS A 36 -8.95 -15.61 -26.81
N VAL A 37 -7.93 -16.43 -26.62
CA VAL A 37 -6.97 -16.72 -27.69
C VAL A 37 -7.71 -17.59 -28.70
N THR A 38 -8.46 -16.94 -29.59
CA THR A 38 -8.95 -17.59 -30.81
C THR A 38 -7.90 -17.32 -31.87
N ASP A 39 -6.92 -18.20 -32.01
CA ASP A 39 -6.27 -18.27 -33.30
C ASP A 39 -5.70 -19.66 -33.61
N SER A 40 -6.13 -20.14 -34.78
CA SER A 40 -5.70 -21.32 -35.52
C SER A 40 -4.24 -21.22 -36.04
N SER A 41 -3.44 -20.32 -35.47
CA SER A 41 -2.06 -20.03 -35.86
C SER A 41 -1.00 -20.68 -34.95
N LEU A 42 -1.43 -21.46 -33.95
CA LEU A 42 -0.49 -22.26 -33.15
C LEU A 42 0.05 -23.44 -33.98
N PRO A 43 1.40 -23.60 -34.09
CA PRO A 43 1.97 -24.72 -34.81
C PRO A 43 1.55 -26.04 -34.18
N LYS A 44 1.16 -27.01 -35.02
CA LYS A 44 0.82 -28.37 -34.57
C LYS A 44 2.01 -28.95 -33.78
N PRO A 45 1.77 -29.73 -32.71
CA PRO A 45 2.85 -30.40 -31.98
C PRO A 45 3.63 -31.29 -32.95
N LEU A 46 4.92 -31.03 -33.11
CA LEU A 46 5.83 -31.92 -33.84
C LEU A 46 6.00 -33.19 -33.01
N GLU A 47 6.02 -34.36 -33.67
CA GLU A 47 6.31 -35.63 -33.01
C GLU A 47 7.70 -35.58 -32.34
N PRO A 48 7.85 -36.18 -31.14
CA PRO A 48 9.04 -35.97 -30.33
C PRO A 48 10.24 -36.74 -30.87
N ASP A 49 11.13 -36.03 -31.56
CA ASP A 49 12.52 -36.44 -31.75
C ASP A 49 13.29 -36.24 -30.43
N VAL A 50 13.71 -37.34 -29.81
CA VAL A 50 14.34 -37.38 -28.47
C VAL A 50 15.74 -36.75 -28.47
N SER A 51 16.24 -36.25 -29.61
CA SER A 51 17.51 -35.52 -29.69
C SER A 51 17.43 -34.03 -29.32
N SER A 52 16.23 -33.43 -29.22
CA SER A 52 16.07 -32.07 -28.69
C SER A 52 14.71 -31.86 -28.01
N VAL A 53 14.71 -31.72 -26.68
CA VAL A 53 13.52 -31.25 -25.95
C VAL A 53 13.27 -29.80 -26.36
N ARG A 54 12.28 -29.58 -27.23
CA ARG A 54 11.85 -28.24 -27.62
C ARG A 54 10.83 -27.72 -26.63
N ILE A 55 11.17 -26.65 -25.90
CA ILE A 55 10.23 -25.92 -25.05
C ILE A 55 9.21 -25.25 -25.98
N ALA A 56 7.98 -25.77 -26.01
CA ALA A 56 6.91 -25.24 -26.87
C ALA A 56 6.35 -23.89 -26.36
N CYS A 57 6.31 -23.71 -25.04
CA CYS A 57 5.95 -22.44 -24.41
C CYS A 57 6.36 -22.38 -22.95
N VAL A 58 6.45 -21.16 -22.44
CA VAL A 58 6.74 -20.83 -21.04
C VAL A 58 5.58 -20.01 -20.51
N TYR A 59 5.06 -20.39 -19.35
CA TYR A 59 4.00 -19.65 -18.67
C TYR A 59 4.56 -18.96 -17.42
N LEU A 60 4.30 -17.65 -17.29
CA LEU A 60 4.79 -16.81 -16.20
C LEU A 60 3.59 -16.19 -15.47
N PRO A 61 2.85 -16.98 -14.67
CA PRO A 61 1.55 -16.56 -14.12
C PRO A 61 1.64 -15.33 -13.22
N LEU A 62 2.69 -15.23 -12.39
CA LEU A 62 2.89 -14.07 -11.51
C LEU A 62 3.13 -12.78 -12.30
N LEU A 63 3.88 -12.84 -13.40
CA LEU A 63 4.11 -11.65 -14.23
C LEU A 63 2.86 -11.28 -15.03
N ALA A 64 2.13 -12.29 -15.50
CA ALA A 64 0.88 -12.10 -16.21
C ALA A 64 -0.19 -11.40 -15.34
N THR A 65 -0.11 -11.48 -14.01
CA THR A 65 -1.01 -10.75 -13.10
C THR A 65 -0.41 -9.45 -12.57
N VAL A 66 0.86 -9.45 -12.15
CA VAL A 66 1.49 -8.30 -11.49
C VAL A 66 1.79 -7.15 -12.46
N ILE A 67 2.29 -7.43 -13.67
CA ILE A 67 2.66 -6.38 -14.62
C ILE A 67 1.44 -5.56 -15.07
N PRO A 68 0.30 -6.17 -15.46
CA PRO A 68 -0.89 -5.41 -15.82
C PRO A 68 -1.38 -4.49 -14.71
N GLU A 69 -1.45 -4.97 -13.47
CA GLU A 69 -1.86 -4.15 -12.33
C GLU A 69 -0.88 -3.01 -12.05
N TRP A 70 0.43 -3.26 -12.15
CA TRP A 70 1.45 -2.22 -12.03
C TRP A 70 1.29 -1.14 -13.10
N VAL A 71 1.13 -1.54 -14.36
CA VAL A 71 0.91 -0.62 -15.49
C VAL A 71 -0.39 0.16 -15.32
N ARG A 72 -1.46 -0.47 -14.83
CA ARG A 72 -2.74 0.18 -14.53
C ARG A 72 -2.59 1.21 -13.41
N ALA A 73 -1.84 0.89 -12.35
CA ALA A 73 -1.53 1.83 -11.27
C ALA A 73 -0.77 3.06 -11.78
N ILE A 74 0.21 2.87 -12.67
CA ILE A 74 0.94 3.97 -13.32
C ILE A 74 0.00 4.84 -14.16
N LYS A 75 -0.90 4.23 -14.95
CA LYS A 75 -1.89 4.95 -15.76
C LYS A 75 -2.85 5.78 -14.90
N ARG A 76 -3.40 5.19 -13.81
CA ARG A 76 -4.27 5.89 -12.86
C ARG A 76 -3.62 7.15 -12.29
N ARG A 77 -2.33 7.09 -11.97
CA ARG A 77 -1.56 8.25 -11.51
C ARG A 77 -1.26 9.26 -12.60
N ALA A 78 -0.93 8.80 -13.81
CA ALA A 78 -0.67 9.69 -14.93
C ALA A 78 -1.89 10.59 -15.23
N LEU A 79 -3.11 10.09 -15.04
CA LEU A 79 -4.36 10.87 -15.19
C LEU A 79 -4.53 11.99 -14.15
N GLN A 80 -3.82 11.91 -13.01
CA GLN A 80 -3.86 12.93 -11.97
C GLN A 80 -2.80 14.03 -12.18
N ARG A 81 -1.93 13.88 -13.19
CA ARG A 81 -0.89 14.87 -13.52
C ARG A 81 -1.46 15.96 -14.42
N PRO A 82 -0.87 17.17 -14.42
CA PRO A 82 -1.30 18.26 -15.30
C PRO A 82 -1.34 17.85 -16.78
N ALA A 83 -2.28 18.42 -17.54
CA ALA A 83 -2.38 18.20 -18.98
C ALA A 83 -1.08 18.59 -19.69
N GLY A 84 -0.65 17.77 -20.65
CA GLY A 84 0.62 17.97 -21.38
C GLY A 84 1.85 17.34 -20.70
N THR A 85 1.70 16.74 -19.52
CA THR A 85 2.82 16.05 -18.87
C THR A 85 3.21 14.77 -19.64
N PRO A 86 4.50 14.54 -19.96
CA PRO A 86 4.94 13.35 -20.68
C PRO A 86 4.56 12.04 -19.97
N ALA A 87 4.30 11.01 -20.79
CA ALA A 87 4.03 9.67 -20.29
C ALA A 87 5.22 9.16 -19.44
N PRO A 88 4.95 8.51 -18.30
CA PRO A 88 6.01 8.02 -17.43
C PRO A 88 6.80 6.89 -18.11
N ARG A 89 8.13 6.99 -18.07
CA ARG A 89 9.04 5.91 -18.41
C ARG A 89 8.90 4.77 -17.39
N LYS A 90 8.79 3.53 -17.86
CA LYS A 90 8.60 2.34 -17.01
C LYS A 90 9.89 1.53 -17.03
N VAL A 91 10.44 1.26 -15.86
CA VAL A 91 11.66 0.47 -15.72
C VAL A 91 11.38 -0.70 -14.77
N LEU A 92 11.53 -1.92 -15.26
CA LEU A 92 11.43 -3.14 -14.47
C LEU A 92 12.83 -3.63 -14.13
N VAL A 93 13.16 -3.62 -12.83
CA VAL A 93 14.41 -4.17 -12.32
C VAL A 93 14.16 -5.61 -11.86
N ILE A 94 14.79 -6.57 -12.53
CA ILE A 94 14.74 -7.98 -12.20
C ILE A 94 15.99 -8.32 -11.41
N VAL A 95 15.81 -8.92 -10.24
CA VAL A 95 16.91 -9.38 -9.40
C VAL A 95 16.87 -10.90 -9.34
N SER A 96 17.95 -11.55 -9.75
CA SER A 96 18.11 -13.00 -9.61
C SER A 96 19.18 -13.35 -8.58
N GLY A 97 19.09 -14.57 -8.04
CA GLY A 97 19.92 -15.04 -6.94
C GLY A 97 20.50 -16.42 -7.23
N ALA A 98 21.68 -16.71 -6.67
CA ALA A 98 22.26 -18.05 -6.70
C ALA A 98 22.71 -18.51 -5.31
N GLY A 99 22.31 -19.72 -4.93
CA GLY A 99 22.73 -20.35 -3.70
C GLY A 99 24.07 -21.05 -3.85
N GLN A 100 24.74 -21.28 -2.71
CA GLN A 100 25.93 -22.12 -2.68
C GLN A 100 25.51 -23.59 -2.73
N PRO A 101 26.04 -24.40 -3.66
CA PRO A 101 25.81 -25.84 -3.66
C PRO A 101 26.30 -26.47 -2.35
N ARG A 102 25.60 -27.51 -1.88
CA ARG A 102 26.04 -28.30 -0.72
C ARG A 102 27.12 -29.33 -1.06
N ASP A 103 27.14 -29.77 -2.31
CA ASP A 103 28.13 -30.69 -2.87
C ASP A 103 29.04 -29.90 -3.81
N GLU A 104 30.35 -29.96 -3.58
CA GLU A 104 31.36 -29.30 -4.42
C GLU A 104 31.36 -29.80 -5.87
N LYS A 105 30.79 -30.99 -6.12
CA LYS A 105 30.63 -31.55 -7.47
C LYS A 105 29.36 -31.11 -8.18
N ALA A 106 28.40 -30.52 -7.46
CA ALA A 106 27.15 -30.05 -8.06
C ALA A 106 27.39 -28.78 -8.88
N ASN A 107 26.72 -28.65 -10.02
CA ASN A 107 26.84 -27.47 -10.87
C ASN A 107 26.23 -26.25 -10.15
N PRO A 108 26.99 -25.18 -9.89
CA PRO A 108 26.47 -23.98 -9.23
C PRO A 108 25.29 -23.34 -9.97
N ALA A 109 25.21 -23.50 -11.29
CA ALA A 109 24.11 -22.98 -12.10
C ALA A 109 22.75 -23.60 -11.75
N ASP A 110 22.72 -24.82 -11.20
CA ASP A 110 21.48 -25.53 -10.86
C ASP A 110 20.75 -24.89 -9.67
N ASN A 111 21.47 -24.10 -8.87
CA ASN A 111 20.93 -23.37 -7.71
C ASN A 111 20.80 -21.86 -7.99
N SER A 112 20.65 -21.48 -9.26
CA SER A 112 20.54 -20.08 -9.70
C SER A 112 19.20 -19.78 -10.37
N THR A 113 18.61 -18.64 -10.04
CA THR A 113 17.43 -18.10 -10.73
C THR A 113 17.77 -17.18 -11.89
N GLU A 114 19.05 -17.06 -12.26
CA GLU A 114 19.50 -16.21 -13.37
C GLU A 114 18.91 -16.64 -14.72
N GLY A 115 18.84 -17.97 -14.97
CA GLY A 115 18.17 -18.50 -16.16
C GLY A 115 16.71 -18.04 -16.25
N THR A 116 15.98 -18.14 -15.14
CA THR A 116 14.60 -17.64 -15.04
C THR A 116 14.54 -16.12 -15.27
N GLY A 117 15.47 -15.35 -14.70
CA GLY A 117 15.56 -13.90 -14.92
C GLY A 117 15.70 -13.52 -16.40
N ARG A 118 16.53 -14.22 -17.16
CA ARG A 118 16.70 -14.00 -18.62
C ARG A 118 15.45 -14.35 -19.41
N ILE A 119 14.74 -15.41 -19.02
CA ILE A 119 13.46 -15.79 -19.64
C ILE A 119 12.41 -14.70 -19.39
N ILE A 120 12.33 -14.20 -18.15
CA ILE A 120 11.43 -13.09 -17.78
C ILE A 120 11.76 -11.84 -18.59
N GLU A 121 13.04 -11.46 -18.65
CA GLU A 121 13.50 -10.31 -19.43
C GLU A 121 13.08 -10.41 -20.90
N ARG A 122 13.25 -11.58 -21.52
CA ARG A 122 12.83 -11.82 -22.90
C ARG A 122 11.32 -11.73 -23.07
N PHE A 123 10.56 -12.30 -22.13
CA PHE A 123 9.10 -12.23 -22.12
C PHE A 123 8.60 -10.78 -22.03
N VAL A 124 9.12 -10.00 -21.08
CA VAL A 124 8.68 -8.61 -20.88
C VAL A 124 9.03 -7.76 -22.10
N ARG A 125 10.22 -7.91 -22.69
CA ARG A 125 10.57 -7.20 -23.93
C ARG A 125 9.66 -7.54 -25.11
N LEU A 126 9.15 -8.78 -25.17
CA LEU A 126 8.26 -9.23 -26.24
C LEU A 126 6.82 -8.75 -26.04
N VAL A 127 6.29 -8.84 -24.82
CA VAL A 127 4.88 -8.58 -24.50
C VAL A 127 4.62 -7.13 -24.10
N HIS A 128 5.63 -6.47 -23.52
CA HIS A 128 5.59 -5.10 -23.00
C HIS A 128 6.80 -4.29 -23.50
N PRO A 129 6.91 -4.01 -24.81
CA PRO A 129 8.05 -3.30 -25.40
C PRO A 129 8.23 -1.88 -24.84
N GLU A 130 7.21 -1.32 -24.20
CA GLU A 130 7.25 -0.01 -23.53
C GLU A 130 7.94 -0.04 -22.15
N ILE A 131 8.32 -1.21 -21.64
CA ILE A 131 8.99 -1.39 -20.36
C ILE A 131 10.49 -1.60 -20.59
N GLU A 132 11.31 -0.70 -20.09
CA GLU A 132 12.76 -0.89 -19.99
C GLU A 132 13.03 -1.98 -18.96
N VAL A 133 13.84 -2.99 -19.31
CA VAL A 133 14.17 -4.10 -18.39
C VAL A 133 15.65 -4.06 -18.05
N VAL A 134 15.95 -4.06 -16.75
CA VAL A 134 17.30 -4.16 -16.19
C VAL A 134 17.38 -5.44 -15.36
N HIS A 135 18.19 -6.41 -15.80
CA HIS A 135 18.41 -7.66 -15.07
C HIS A 135 19.73 -7.60 -14.30
N ILE A 136 19.66 -7.79 -12.99
CA ILE A 136 20.80 -7.77 -12.06
C ILE A 136 20.96 -9.16 -11.45
N PRO A 137 21.85 -10.01 -12.00
CA PRO A 137 22.17 -11.29 -11.38
C PRO A 137 23.09 -11.10 -10.19
N SER A 138 22.77 -11.76 -9.07
CA SER A 138 23.70 -11.81 -7.96
C SER A 138 24.79 -12.86 -8.15
N ALA A 139 25.92 -12.66 -7.50
CA ALA A 139 26.92 -13.70 -7.33
C ALA A 139 26.40 -14.89 -6.50
N TYR A 140 27.13 -16.00 -6.52
CA TYR A 140 26.87 -17.21 -5.73
C TYR A 140 26.96 -16.95 -4.22
N GLY A 141 26.19 -17.69 -3.43
CA GLY A 141 26.25 -17.66 -1.97
C GLY A 141 25.37 -16.60 -1.31
N ILE A 142 24.55 -15.89 -2.09
CA ILE A 142 23.83 -14.71 -1.61
C ILE A 142 22.66 -14.98 -0.67
N PHE A 143 22.35 -16.24 -0.36
CA PHE A 143 21.25 -16.55 0.54
C PHE A 143 21.55 -16.25 2.01
N ARG A 144 22.78 -15.85 2.34
CA ARG A 144 23.10 -15.25 3.65
C ARG A 144 22.53 -13.84 3.76
N TYR A 145 22.03 -13.48 4.95
CA TYR A 145 21.34 -12.21 5.17
C TYR A 145 22.23 -11.01 4.84
N ASP A 146 23.47 -10.97 5.35
CA ASP A 146 24.40 -9.85 5.14
C ASP A 146 24.81 -9.69 3.67
N ASP A 147 24.92 -10.80 2.94
CA ASP A 147 25.23 -10.77 1.50
C ASP A 147 24.05 -10.22 0.68
N ASN A 148 22.80 -10.47 1.11
CA ASN A 148 21.63 -9.80 0.52
C ASN A 148 21.66 -8.29 0.74
N VAL A 149 21.96 -7.85 1.97
CA VAL A 149 22.05 -6.42 2.30
C VAL A 149 23.14 -5.75 1.45
N ARG A 150 24.31 -6.39 1.36
CA ARG A 150 25.44 -5.89 0.58
C ARG A 150 25.10 -5.77 -0.90
N PHE A 151 24.56 -6.82 -1.51
CA PHE A 151 24.17 -6.78 -2.92
C PHE A 151 23.10 -5.75 -3.23
N VAL A 152 22.10 -5.59 -2.36
CA VAL A 152 21.09 -4.55 -2.56
C VAL A 152 21.74 -3.16 -2.52
N LYS A 153 22.63 -2.90 -1.57
CA LYS A 153 23.33 -1.61 -1.45
C LYS A 153 24.33 -1.35 -2.58
N GLU A 154 25.06 -2.37 -3.02
CA GLU A 154 26.19 -2.22 -3.95
C GLU A 154 25.80 -2.42 -5.42
N GLN A 155 24.70 -3.12 -5.71
CA GLN A 155 24.32 -3.47 -7.09
C GLN A 155 22.93 -2.98 -7.47
N VAL A 156 21.94 -3.14 -6.59
CA VAL A 156 20.55 -2.73 -6.90
C VAL A 156 20.35 -1.23 -6.72
N LEU A 157 20.78 -0.69 -5.57
CA LEU A 157 20.59 0.72 -5.24
C LEU A 157 21.28 1.65 -6.25
N PRO A 158 22.52 1.40 -6.73
CA PRO A 158 23.15 2.26 -7.73
C PRO A 158 22.37 2.37 -9.04
N VAL A 159 21.67 1.32 -9.46
CA VAL A 159 20.79 1.37 -10.65
C VAL A 159 19.63 2.34 -10.41
N LEU A 160 19.01 2.30 -9.23
CA LEU A 160 17.95 3.25 -8.88
C LEU A 160 18.49 4.69 -8.74
N GLU A 161 19.68 4.85 -8.16
CA GLU A 161 20.32 6.16 -8.00
C GLU A 161 20.72 6.80 -9.33
N ALA A 162 21.16 6.00 -10.30
CA ALA A 162 21.38 6.48 -11.66
C ALA A 162 20.08 7.00 -12.29
N LYS A 163 18.97 6.26 -12.14
CA LYS A 163 17.65 6.71 -12.60
C LYS A 163 17.17 7.95 -11.85
N ARG A 164 17.44 8.07 -10.55
CA ARG A 164 17.19 9.29 -9.76
C ARG A 164 17.98 10.47 -10.32
N ALA A 165 19.27 10.30 -10.61
CA ALA A 165 20.11 11.36 -11.16
C ALA A 165 19.58 11.87 -12.51
N GLU A 166 19.09 10.99 -13.38
CA GLU A 166 18.43 11.38 -14.64
C GLU A 166 17.17 12.25 -14.39
N VAL A 167 16.36 11.91 -13.38
CA VAL A 167 15.16 12.68 -13.02
C VAL A 167 15.54 14.02 -12.38
N VAL A 168 16.54 14.05 -11.51
CA VAL A 168 17.07 15.29 -10.91
C VAL A 168 17.61 16.22 -11.98
N ALA A 169 18.36 15.71 -12.95
CA ALA A 169 18.87 16.52 -14.06
C ALA A 169 17.76 17.17 -14.91
N SER A 170 16.55 16.61 -14.90
CA SER A 170 15.41 17.11 -15.69
C SER A 170 14.35 17.86 -14.89
N HIS A 171 14.26 17.65 -13.57
CA HIS A 171 13.20 18.19 -12.72
C HIS A 171 13.70 18.86 -11.42
N ASP A 172 15.02 18.90 -11.21
CA ASP A 172 15.69 19.53 -10.07
C ASP A 172 15.04 19.14 -8.72
N ASP A 173 14.77 20.10 -7.84
CA ASP A 173 14.10 19.92 -6.54
C ASP A 173 12.73 19.20 -6.62
N GLN A 174 12.10 19.13 -7.80
CA GLN A 174 10.82 18.43 -8.00
C GLN A 174 11.00 16.94 -8.36
N TRP A 175 12.23 16.41 -8.33
CA TRP A 175 12.50 15.02 -8.72
C TRP A 175 11.66 13.99 -7.94
N ALA A 176 11.41 14.23 -6.66
CA ALA A 176 10.69 13.30 -5.78
C ALA A 176 9.22 13.11 -6.21
N GLN A 177 8.63 14.09 -6.90
CA GLN A 177 7.27 13.99 -7.46
C GLN A 177 7.26 13.29 -8.82
N ASN A 178 8.42 13.19 -9.47
CA ASN A 178 8.58 12.67 -10.83
C ASN A 178 9.25 11.28 -10.88
N LEU A 179 9.75 10.77 -9.74
CA LEU A 179 10.27 9.41 -9.60
C LEU A 179 9.38 8.61 -8.63
N LYS A 180 8.94 7.42 -9.05
CA LYS A 180 8.20 6.51 -8.18
C LYS A 180 8.76 5.11 -8.23
N VAL A 181 8.94 4.52 -7.04
CA VAL A 181 9.44 3.17 -6.84
C VAL A 181 8.31 2.24 -6.42
N THR A 182 8.30 1.02 -6.95
CA THR A 182 7.38 -0.04 -6.55
C THR A 182 8.19 -1.31 -6.27
N VAL A 183 7.96 -1.94 -5.12
CA VAL A 183 8.58 -3.21 -4.74
C VAL A 183 7.54 -4.33 -4.87
N CYS A 184 7.87 -5.37 -5.63
CA CYS A 184 7.01 -6.55 -5.74
C CYS A 184 7.23 -7.48 -4.54
N LEU A 185 6.15 -7.79 -3.83
CA LEU A 185 6.06 -8.74 -2.70
C LEU A 185 5.26 -9.98 -3.13
N ALA A 186 5.55 -10.50 -4.33
CA ALA A 186 4.88 -11.68 -4.87
C ALA A 186 5.60 -12.96 -4.44
N ASP A 187 6.92 -13.02 -4.64
CA ASP A 187 7.74 -14.17 -4.29
C ASP A 187 9.19 -13.73 -4.06
N GLY A 188 9.88 -14.34 -3.10
CA GLY A 188 11.25 -13.97 -2.74
C GLY A 188 11.65 -14.37 -1.32
N ALA A 189 12.93 -14.65 -1.12
CA ALA A 189 13.46 -14.96 0.20
C ALA A 189 13.24 -13.78 1.16
N PRO A 190 12.76 -14.00 2.41
CA PRO A 190 12.51 -12.93 3.37
C PRO A 190 13.71 -11.99 3.56
N ALA A 191 14.93 -12.53 3.58
CA ALA A 191 16.17 -11.74 3.67
C ALA A 191 16.33 -10.72 2.53
N ARG A 192 15.99 -11.10 1.29
CA ARG A 192 16.07 -10.22 0.11
C ARG A 192 15.00 -9.13 0.18
N ILE A 193 13.77 -9.50 0.53
CA ILE A 193 12.65 -8.55 0.65
C ILE A 193 12.94 -7.53 1.74
N SER A 194 13.42 -7.96 2.91
CA SER A 194 13.80 -7.05 4.00
C SER A 194 14.94 -6.11 3.60
N ALA A 195 15.97 -6.61 2.92
CA ALA A 195 17.06 -5.78 2.43
C ALA A 195 16.60 -4.73 1.41
N LEU A 196 15.73 -5.11 0.47
CA LEU A 196 15.10 -4.19 -0.48
C LEU A 196 14.24 -3.14 0.25
N HIS A 197 13.39 -3.56 1.18
CA HIS A 197 12.54 -2.66 1.96
C HIS A 197 13.37 -1.60 2.70
N ALA A 198 14.43 -2.03 3.39
CA ALA A 198 15.32 -1.14 4.13
C ALA A 198 16.07 -0.16 3.20
N ALA A 199 16.62 -0.65 2.09
CA ALA A 199 17.38 0.19 1.16
C ALA A 199 16.50 1.19 0.39
N MET A 200 15.25 0.82 0.11
CA MET A 200 14.34 1.66 -0.68
C MET A 200 13.51 2.62 0.17
N ARG A 201 13.63 2.58 1.51
CA ARG A 201 12.83 3.39 2.46
C ARG A 201 12.82 4.89 2.13
N SER A 202 13.96 5.46 1.73
CA SER A 202 14.09 6.88 1.37
C SER A 202 13.24 7.30 0.16
N TYR A 203 12.85 6.34 -0.69
CA TYR A 203 12.02 6.57 -1.87
C TYR A 203 10.52 6.38 -1.61
N ARG A 204 10.13 6.01 -0.38
CA ARG A 204 8.73 5.74 0.02
C ARG A 204 8.01 4.86 -1.03
N PRO A 205 8.51 3.65 -1.30
CA PRO A 205 8.01 2.80 -2.38
C PRO A 205 6.58 2.35 -2.11
N ASP A 206 5.83 2.11 -3.18
CA ASP A 206 4.63 1.30 -3.06
C ASP A 206 4.97 -0.18 -3.18
N TYR A 207 4.00 -1.03 -2.85
CA TYR A 207 4.17 -2.46 -2.82
C TYR A 207 3.05 -3.13 -3.59
N LEU A 208 3.39 -4.20 -4.31
CA LEU A 208 2.42 -5.09 -4.94
C LEU A 208 2.55 -6.44 -4.27
N HIS A 209 1.57 -6.80 -3.44
CA HIS A 209 1.56 -8.08 -2.73
C HIS A 209 0.61 -9.05 -3.43
N VAL A 210 1.03 -10.30 -3.58
CA VAL A 210 0.16 -11.38 -4.08
C VAL A 210 -0.12 -12.33 -2.92
N TRP A 211 -1.35 -12.30 -2.40
CA TRP A 211 -1.66 -12.99 -1.14
C TRP A 211 -2.03 -14.48 -1.33
N ARG A 212 -2.37 -14.88 -2.57
CA ARG A 212 -2.80 -16.25 -2.94
C ARG A 212 -1.90 -16.95 -3.96
N THR A 213 -0.58 -16.76 -3.88
CA THR A 213 0.37 -17.37 -4.82
C THR A 213 0.25 -18.89 -4.95
N LYS A 214 -0.16 -19.58 -3.87
CA LYS A 214 -0.31 -21.05 -3.86
C LYS A 214 -1.59 -21.56 -4.52
N THR A 215 -2.63 -20.74 -4.61
CA THR A 215 -3.92 -21.13 -5.23
C THR A 215 -3.77 -21.52 -6.70
N PHE A 216 -2.71 -21.03 -7.35
CA PHE A 216 -2.31 -21.49 -8.68
C PHE A 216 -2.14 -23.01 -8.78
N TRP A 217 -1.53 -23.64 -7.79
CA TRP A 217 -1.22 -25.07 -7.83
C TRP A 217 -2.48 -25.93 -7.66
N ASP A 218 -3.48 -25.41 -6.95
CA ASP A 218 -4.73 -26.11 -6.69
C ASP A 218 -5.78 -25.88 -7.79
N THR A 219 -5.81 -24.68 -8.38
CA THR A 219 -6.88 -24.25 -9.29
C THR A 219 -6.40 -23.99 -10.72
N GLY A 220 -5.08 -23.97 -10.96
CA GLY A 220 -4.50 -23.56 -12.24
C GLY A 220 -4.65 -22.07 -12.54
N MET A 221 -5.14 -21.26 -11.58
CA MET A 221 -5.51 -19.86 -11.80
C MET A 221 -4.84 -18.91 -10.81
N LEU A 222 -4.41 -17.76 -11.33
CA LEU A 222 -4.07 -16.56 -10.56
C LEU A 222 -4.87 -15.40 -11.15
N SER A 223 -5.53 -14.63 -10.30
CA SER A 223 -6.35 -13.48 -10.69
C SER A 223 -5.55 -12.19 -10.53
N GLU A 224 -5.87 -11.17 -11.34
CA GLU A 224 -5.43 -9.80 -11.08
C GLU A 224 -5.98 -9.29 -9.72
N GLU A 225 -7.13 -9.81 -9.29
CA GLU A 225 -7.74 -9.54 -7.97
C GLU A 225 -6.89 -10.07 -6.80
N ASP A 226 -5.97 -11.00 -7.05
CA ASP A 226 -5.05 -11.50 -6.02
C ASP A 226 -3.87 -10.54 -5.78
N VAL A 227 -3.74 -9.47 -6.59
CA VAL A 227 -2.68 -8.46 -6.47
C VAL A 227 -3.19 -7.26 -5.65
N GLU A 228 -2.66 -7.11 -4.44
CA GLU A 228 -2.98 -6.00 -3.56
C GLU A 228 -1.93 -4.88 -3.66
N PRO A 229 -2.32 -3.67 -4.12
CA PRO A 229 -1.47 -2.51 -4.03
C PRO A 229 -1.48 -1.92 -2.61
N HIS A 230 -0.30 -1.72 -2.03
CA HIS A 230 -0.12 -1.06 -0.74
C HIS A 230 0.79 0.16 -0.90
N THR A 231 0.48 1.26 -0.22
CA THR A 231 1.36 2.43 -0.18
C THR A 231 2.40 2.25 0.92
N PHE A 232 3.52 2.96 0.81
CA PHE A 232 4.52 3.05 1.88
C PHE A 232 3.88 3.32 3.25
N LYS A 233 3.09 4.38 3.32
CA LYS A 233 2.41 4.80 4.54
C LYS A 233 1.51 3.69 5.12
N LYS A 234 0.75 2.97 4.28
CA LYS A 234 -0.15 1.90 4.75
C LYS A 234 0.60 0.74 5.39
N LEU A 235 1.80 0.41 4.90
CA LEU A 235 2.62 -0.66 5.46
C LEU A 235 3.37 -0.25 6.74
N GLU A 236 3.66 1.05 6.91
CA GLU A 236 4.26 1.57 8.15
C GLU A 236 3.22 1.87 9.23
N MET A 237 2.00 2.22 8.84
CA MET A 237 0.91 2.45 9.77
C MET A 237 0.46 1.14 10.41
N ARG A 238 0.21 1.19 11.71
CA ARG A 238 -0.58 0.17 12.39
C ARG A 238 -1.98 0.12 11.75
N PRO A 239 -2.59 -1.06 11.60
CA PRO A 239 -3.94 -1.16 11.05
C PRO A 239 -4.91 -0.33 11.91
N ALA A 240 -5.93 0.26 11.26
CA ALA A 240 -6.95 1.00 11.97
C ALA A 240 -7.69 0.08 12.95
N VAL A 241 -7.83 0.52 14.19
CA VAL A 241 -8.52 -0.19 15.26
C VAL A 241 -9.96 0.32 15.34
N HIS A 242 -10.93 -0.57 15.51
CA HIS A 242 -12.31 -0.15 15.73
C HIS A 242 -12.41 0.55 17.10
N ARG A 243 -13.13 1.67 17.22
CA ARG A 243 -13.18 2.47 18.46
C ARG A 243 -13.61 1.67 19.70
N LEU A 244 -14.47 0.67 19.52
CA LEU A 244 -14.92 -0.23 20.60
C LEU A 244 -13.82 -1.18 21.12
N GLN A 245 -12.76 -1.37 20.35
CA GLN A 245 -11.61 -2.23 20.70
C GLN A 245 -10.47 -1.45 21.34
N LEU A 246 -10.58 -0.12 21.47
CA LEU A 246 -9.61 0.67 22.21
C LEU A 246 -9.56 0.21 23.67
N THR A 247 -8.38 0.21 24.28
CA THR A 247 -8.19 -0.23 25.67
C THR A 247 -7.81 0.92 26.60
N SER A 248 -7.04 1.90 26.12
CA SER A 248 -6.65 3.09 26.87
C SER A 248 -7.84 4.02 27.10
N ALA A 249 -7.95 4.55 28.32
CA ALA A 249 -8.96 5.53 28.69
C ALA A 249 -8.72 6.88 27.98
N GLU A 250 -7.45 7.25 27.81
CA GLU A 250 -7.01 8.42 27.06
C GLU A 250 -7.45 8.37 25.60
N GLU A 251 -7.20 7.24 24.92
CA GLU A 251 -7.56 7.05 23.52
C GLU A 251 -9.09 7.03 23.32
N LYS A 252 -9.82 6.34 24.22
CA LYS A 252 -11.29 6.32 24.20
C LYS A 252 -11.87 7.72 24.39
N GLY A 253 -11.46 8.42 25.45
CA GLY A 253 -11.96 9.75 25.75
C GLY A 253 -11.67 10.74 24.62
N LEU A 254 -10.51 10.62 23.98
CA LEU A 254 -10.14 11.48 22.86
C LEU A 254 -11.01 11.22 21.61
N VAL A 255 -11.35 9.96 21.33
CA VAL A 255 -12.26 9.59 20.23
C VAL A 255 -13.69 10.01 20.55
N ASP A 256 -14.17 9.78 21.78
CA ASP A 256 -15.51 10.17 22.21
C ASP A 256 -15.70 11.69 22.13
N GLU A 257 -14.68 12.45 22.55
CA GLU A 257 -14.67 13.90 22.44
C GLU A 257 -14.66 14.36 20.98
N MET A 258 -13.91 13.70 20.09
CA MET A 258 -13.95 14.00 18.65
C MET A 258 -15.34 13.75 18.06
N VAL A 259 -16.00 12.65 18.44
CA VAL A 259 -17.36 12.33 18.00
C VAL A 259 -18.35 13.39 18.48
N GLN A 260 -18.24 13.82 19.74
CA GLN A 260 -19.06 14.88 20.29
C GLN A 260 -18.81 16.23 19.59
N TYR A 261 -17.55 16.59 19.38
CA TYR A 261 -17.17 17.84 18.72
C TYR A 261 -17.64 17.87 17.27
N LYS A 262 -17.48 16.76 16.54
CA LYS A 262 -18.00 16.61 15.18
C LYS A 262 -19.50 16.86 15.13
N ARG A 263 -20.30 16.22 16.00
CA ARG A 263 -21.76 16.41 16.05
C ARG A 263 -22.14 17.87 16.31
N GLN A 264 -21.43 18.55 17.20
CA GLN A 264 -21.66 19.97 17.46
C GLN A 264 -21.31 20.84 16.27
N PHE A 265 -20.20 20.55 15.58
CA PHE A 265 -19.81 21.23 14.36
C PHE A 265 -20.86 21.04 13.25
N GLU A 266 -21.33 19.81 13.03
CA GLU A 266 -22.37 19.48 12.04
C GLU A 266 -23.67 20.23 12.34
N ALA A 267 -24.10 20.30 13.60
CA ALA A 267 -25.29 21.06 13.99
C ALA A 267 -25.19 22.56 13.66
N VAL A 268 -24.00 23.17 13.79
CA VAL A 268 -23.77 24.57 13.43
C VAL A 268 -23.63 24.76 11.91
N ARG A 269 -22.97 23.82 11.22
CA ARG A 269 -22.86 23.82 9.76
C ARG A 269 -24.25 23.77 9.12
N ASP A 270 -25.11 22.90 9.63
CA ASP A 270 -26.43 22.62 9.05
C ASP A 270 -27.49 23.67 9.46
N SER A 271 -27.19 24.56 10.42
CA SER A 271 -28.14 25.59 10.86
C SER A 271 -28.29 26.76 9.88
N ASN A 272 -27.41 26.90 8.89
CA ASN A 272 -27.34 28.02 7.91
C ASN A 272 -27.32 29.44 8.52
N THR A 273 -27.19 29.58 9.84
CA THR A 273 -27.15 30.86 10.56
C THR A 273 -25.73 31.33 10.87
N HIS A 274 -24.72 30.50 10.60
CA HIS A 274 -23.33 30.77 10.92
C HIS A 274 -22.47 31.04 9.68
N GLU A 275 -21.47 31.90 9.81
CA GLU A 275 -20.53 32.28 8.74
C GLU A 275 -19.43 31.23 8.48
N LEU A 276 -19.66 29.95 8.79
CA LEU A 276 -18.64 28.89 8.67
C LEU A 276 -18.11 28.79 7.23
N GLY A 277 -19.02 28.60 6.27
CA GLY A 277 -18.66 28.46 4.85
C GLY A 277 -18.36 29.79 4.15
N THR A 278 -18.90 30.91 4.63
CA THR A 278 -18.79 32.22 3.96
C THR A 278 -17.54 33.00 4.37
N PHE A 279 -17.13 32.90 5.64
CA PHE A 279 -16.00 33.67 6.16
C PHE A 279 -14.86 32.80 6.68
N TRP A 280 -15.15 31.88 7.60
CA TRP A 280 -14.13 31.13 8.35
C TRP A 280 -13.41 30.05 7.53
N LEU A 281 -14.09 29.45 6.55
CA LEU A 281 -13.59 28.34 5.71
C LEU A 281 -13.79 28.63 4.21
N ARG A 282 -13.69 29.90 3.84
CA ARG A 282 -14.10 30.42 2.52
C ARG A 282 -13.25 29.98 1.33
N LYS A 283 -12.01 29.54 1.54
CA LYS A 283 -11.05 29.27 0.45
C LYS A 283 -11.23 27.86 -0.08
N THR A 284 -11.27 26.88 0.82
CA THR A 284 -11.30 25.47 0.42
C THR A 284 -12.66 24.82 0.65
N GLY A 285 -13.50 25.39 1.52
CA GLY A 285 -14.73 24.75 1.96
C GLY A 285 -14.49 23.47 2.78
N LYS A 286 -13.27 23.25 3.27
CA LYS A 286 -12.88 22.05 4.03
C LYS A 286 -12.69 22.41 5.50
N ALA A 287 -13.45 21.74 6.35
CA ALA A 287 -13.28 21.82 7.79
C ALA A 287 -12.36 20.68 8.27
N VAL A 288 -11.40 21.03 9.10
CA VAL A 288 -10.55 20.10 9.84
C VAL A 288 -10.79 20.37 11.31
N LEU A 289 -11.14 19.34 12.04
CA LEU A 289 -11.33 19.35 13.49
C LEU A 289 -10.13 18.69 14.14
N ALA A 290 -9.68 19.24 15.26
CA ALA A 290 -8.67 18.66 16.11
C ALA A 290 -9.15 18.66 17.56
N VAL A 291 -8.77 17.62 18.30
CA VAL A 291 -8.90 17.55 19.76
C VAL A 291 -7.54 17.21 20.33
N LEU A 292 -7.02 18.05 21.22
CA LEU A 292 -5.78 17.81 21.97
C LEU A 292 -6.14 17.30 23.37
N LEU A 293 -5.55 16.18 23.78
CA LEU A 293 -5.64 15.67 25.14
C LEU A 293 -4.47 16.16 25.99
N THR A 294 -4.78 16.73 27.14
CA THR A 294 -3.81 17.04 28.20
C THR A 294 -4.14 16.26 29.46
N LYS A 295 -3.12 15.99 30.29
CA LYS A 295 -3.28 15.35 31.60
C LYS A 295 -2.65 16.24 32.67
N SER A 296 -3.44 16.65 33.64
CA SER A 296 -2.95 17.46 34.76
C SER A 296 -2.01 16.64 35.66
N PRO A 297 -1.19 17.29 36.52
CA PRO A 297 -0.38 16.59 37.51
C PRO A 297 -1.18 15.70 38.47
N LEU A 298 -2.46 15.99 38.66
CA LEU A 298 -3.39 15.20 39.47
C LEU A 298 -3.96 13.98 38.71
N GLY A 299 -3.64 13.85 37.43
CA GLY A 299 -4.06 12.75 36.57
C GLY A 299 -5.38 12.99 35.83
N GLU A 300 -5.97 14.19 35.95
CA GLU A 300 -7.23 14.53 35.27
C GLU A 300 -7.00 14.77 33.78
N LEU A 301 -7.88 14.21 32.95
CA LEU A 301 -7.83 14.35 31.51
C LEU A 301 -8.66 15.57 31.08
N THR A 302 -8.10 16.40 30.20
CA THR A 302 -8.79 17.57 29.63
C THR A 302 -8.63 17.55 28.12
N PHE A 303 -9.70 17.92 27.42
CA PHE A 303 -9.75 17.89 25.96
C PHE A 303 -9.96 19.29 25.39
N TRP A 304 -9.08 19.68 24.48
CA TRP A 304 -9.04 21.02 23.89
C TRP A 304 -9.35 20.94 22.41
N ARG A 305 -10.41 21.60 21.99
CA ARG A 305 -10.89 21.54 20.60
C ARG A 305 -10.26 22.64 19.76
N GLY A 306 -10.04 22.37 18.49
CA GLY A 306 -9.60 23.35 17.49
C GLY A 306 -10.15 23.03 16.12
N MET A 307 -10.37 24.07 15.31
CA MET A 307 -10.76 23.95 13.90
C MET A 307 -9.80 24.78 13.06
N ASN A 308 -9.54 24.40 11.81
CA ASN A 308 -8.81 25.26 10.89
C ASN A 308 -9.56 26.57 10.62
N VAL A 309 -8.81 27.63 10.32
CA VAL A 309 -9.37 28.97 10.08
C VAL A 309 -8.65 29.63 8.88
N GLU A 310 -9.41 29.94 7.84
CA GLU A 310 -8.93 30.38 6.53
C GLU A 310 -9.02 31.89 6.32
N VAL A 311 -8.45 32.68 7.23
CA VAL A 311 -8.38 34.14 7.04
C VAL A 311 -7.31 34.44 5.99
N SER A 312 -7.58 35.32 5.01
CA SER A 312 -6.55 35.81 4.07
C SER A 312 -5.60 36.76 4.78
N MET A 313 -4.65 36.20 5.53
CA MET A 313 -3.50 36.92 6.07
C MET A 313 -2.22 36.49 5.36
N PRO A 314 -1.16 37.34 5.34
CA PRO A 314 0.15 36.98 4.79
C PRO A 314 0.75 35.71 5.42
N THR A 315 0.40 35.44 6.67
CA THR A 315 0.82 34.27 7.45
C THR A 315 0.05 32.98 7.13
N GLY A 316 -0.95 33.05 6.24
CA GLY A 316 -1.69 31.89 5.76
C GLY A 316 -2.83 31.42 6.68
N THR A 317 -3.34 30.22 6.38
CA THR A 317 -4.40 29.53 7.12
C THR A 317 -3.86 28.92 8.42
N LEU A 318 -4.62 29.03 9.51
CA LEU A 318 -4.32 28.33 10.77
C LEU A 318 -4.91 26.92 10.73
N CYS A 319 -4.11 25.94 11.15
CA CYS A 319 -4.53 24.55 11.19
C CYS A 319 -5.23 24.21 12.51
N ALA A 320 -6.07 23.19 12.49
CA ALA A 320 -6.91 22.80 13.62
C ALA A 320 -6.10 22.42 14.85
N GLU A 321 -5.01 21.70 14.66
CA GLU A 321 -4.11 21.20 15.71
C GLU A 321 -3.43 22.37 16.44
N ARG A 322 -2.96 23.36 15.68
CA ARG A 322 -2.36 24.59 16.25
C ARG A 322 -3.39 25.39 17.04
N ASN A 323 -4.63 25.46 16.57
CA ASN A 323 -5.71 26.10 17.31
C ASN A 323 -6.07 25.31 18.59
N ALA A 324 -6.07 23.98 18.57
CA ALA A 324 -6.28 23.16 19.76
C ALA A 324 -5.17 23.37 20.81
N ILE A 325 -3.91 23.42 20.38
CA ILE A 325 -2.76 23.73 21.26
C ILE A 325 -2.88 25.15 21.82
N GLY A 326 -3.20 26.13 20.97
CA GLY A 326 -3.41 27.52 21.40
C GLY A 326 -4.54 27.63 22.43
N ASN A 327 -5.66 26.94 22.21
CA ASN A 327 -6.78 26.90 23.14
C ASN A 327 -6.42 26.26 24.47
N ALA A 328 -5.59 25.22 24.48
CA ALA A 328 -5.09 24.61 25.71
C ALA A 328 -4.27 25.61 26.54
N LEU A 329 -3.29 26.25 25.91
CA LEU A 329 -2.43 27.22 26.59
C LEU A 329 -3.18 28.48 27.04
N ALA A 330 -4.19 28.92 26.27
CA ALA A 330 -5.02 30.06 26.63
C ALA A 330 -6.04 29.74 27.73
N GLY A 331 -6.55 28.51 27.77
CA GLY A 331 -7.49 28.06 28.79
C GLY A 331 -6.82 27.68 30.10
N ASP A 332 -5.59 27.16 30.05
CA ASP A 332 -4.78 26.82 31.21
C ASP A 332 -3.30 27.09 30.94
N HIS A 333 -2.79 28.19 31.50
CA HIS A 333 -1.39 28.61 31.39
C HIS A 333 -0.41 27.69 32.12
N SER A 334 -0.90 26.75 32.95
CA SER A 334 -0.06 25.79 33.67
C SER A 334 0.27 24.54 32.85
N VAL A 335 -0.36 24.35 31.68
CA VAL A 335 -0.10 23.21 30.80
C VAL A 335 1.33 23.27 30.27
N HIS A 336 2.12 22.26 30.62
CA HIS A 336 3.44 22.04 30.06
C HIS A 336 3.35 21.14 28.81
N ARG A 337 4.37 21.19 27.96
CA ARG A 337 4.49 20.27 26.81
C ARG A 337 4.39 18.79 27.21
N ARG A 338 4.93 18.41 28.37
CA ARG A 338 4.87 17.03 28.88
C ARG A 338 3.46 16.57 29.25
N ASP A 339 2.56 17.51 29.50
CA ASP A 339 1.18 17.23 29.90
C ASP A 339 0.30 16.95 28.67
N MET A 340 0.74 17.34 27.47
CA MET A 340 0.07 17.06 26.21
C MET A 340 0.35 15.61 25.79
N LEU A 341 -0.68 14.78 25.68
CA LEU A 341 -0.52 13.33 25.47
C LEU A 341 -0.82 12.88 24.04
N ALA A 342 -1.83 13.45 23.41
CA ALA A 342 -2.22 13.04 22.06
C ALA A 342 -3.07 14.12 21.38
N VAL A 343 -3.12 14.09 20.05
CA VAL A 343 -4.05 14.89 19.25
C VAL A 343 -4.82 13.99 18.28
N ALA A 344 -6.13 14.16 18.21
CA ALA A 344 -6.98 13.54 17.20
C ALA A 344 -7.30 14.55 16.10
N VAL A 345 -7.25 14.13 14.83
CA VAL A 345 -7.47 14.99 13.66
C VAL A 345 -8.50 14.34 12.73
N LEU A 346 -9.50 15.12 12.31
CA LEU A 346 -10.60 14.68 11.45
C LEU A 346 -10.90 15.72 10.37
N SER A 347 -10.94 15.30 9.11
CA SER A 347 -11.49 16.11 8.02
C SER A 347 -13.00 15.91 7.90
N VAL A 348 -13.76 16.99 7.76
CA VAL A 348 -15.20 16.99 7.48
C VAL A 348 -15.53 17.99 6.36
N THR A 349 -16.66 17.76 5.68
CA THR A 349 -17.12 18.54 4.53
C THR A 349 -18.11 19.62 4.95
N LEU A 350 -18.10 20.77 4.27
CA LEU A 350 -19.07 21.84 4.48
C LEU A 350 -20.32 21.73 3.62
N SER A 351 -20.26 21.05 2.48
CA SER A 351 -21.42 20.87 1.61
C SER A 351 -22.18 19.60 2.01
N PRO A 352 -23.50 19.66 2.25
CA PRO A 352 -24.31 18.45 2.33
C PRO A 352 -24.34 17.75 0.96
N PRO A 353 -24.50 16.41 0.90
CA PRO A 353 -24.52 15.68 -0.36
C PRO A 353 -25.65 16.21 -1.26
N LYS A 354 -25.30 16.63 -2.47
CA LYS A 354 -26.28 16.85 -3.53
C LYS A 354 -26.83 15.48 -3.93
N HIS A 355 -28.00 15.11 -3.41
CA HIS A 355 -28.75 13.99 -3.96
C HIS A 355 -29.30 14.37 -5.34
N GLU A 356 -28.49 14.25 -6.39
CA GLU A 356 -29.03 13.95 -7.71
C GLU A 356 -29.36 12.46 -7.72
N VAL A 357 -30.65 12.16 -7.59
CA VAL A 357 -31.18 10.80 -7.71
C VAL A 357 -30.99 10.35 -9.16
N THR A 358 -29.96 9.57 -9.41
CA THR A 358 -29.90 8.67 -10.57
C THR A 358 -29.89 7.24 -10.06
N ASP A 359 -30.86 6.44 -10.50
CA ASP A 359 -31.21 5.08 -10.08
C ASP A 359 -30.14 3.99 -10.36
N GLN A 360 -28.86 4.28 -10.17
CA GLN A 360 -27.79 3.29 -10.37
C GLN A 360 -26.75 3.34 -9.24
N ALA A 361 -27.11 2.81 -8.07
CA ALA A 361 -26.13 2.50 -7.03
C ALA A 361 -26.64 1.35 -6.14
N LEU A 362 -26.54 0.12 -6.64
CA LEU A 362 -26.39 -1.05 -5.79
C LEU A 362 -24.90 -1.44 -5.87
N GLU A 363 -24.24 -1.56 -4.71
CA GLU A 363 -22.86 -2.02 -4.50
C GLU A 363 -21.71 -0.99 -4.55
N ARG A 364 -21.83 0.15 -3.85
CA ARG A 364 -20.64 0.84 -3.30
C ARG A 364 -20.81 1.10 -1.80
N THR A 365 -19.86 0.61 -1.02
CA THR A 365 -19.83 0.63 0.46
C THR A 365 -19.26 1.92 1.06
N THR A 366 -19.08 2.98 0.27
CA THR A 366 -18.54 4.27 0.70
C THR A 366 -19.65 5.32 0.66
N SER A 367 -19.87 6.01 1.77
CA SER A 367 -20.85 7.10 1.82
C SER A 367 -20.39 8.28 0.94
N PRO A 368 -21.31 9.07 0.35
CA PRO A 368 -20.95 10.24 -0.47
C PRO A 368 -20.07 11.27 0.26
N ASP A 369 -20.19 11.35 1.59
CA ASP A 369 -19.41 12.27 2.43
C ASP A 369 -17.92 11.87 2.53
N ASP A 370 -17.61 10.58 2.38
CA ASP A 370 -16.25 10.06 2.46
C ASP A 370 -15.44 10.25 1.15
N GLU A 371 -16.08 10.49 0.00
CA GLU A 371 -15.37 10.79 -1.26
C GLU A 371 -14.73 12.20 -1.26
N VAL A 372 -15.21 13.12 -0.43
CA VAL A 372 -14.73 14.52 -0.38
C VAL A 372 -13.86 14.80 0.86
N ALA A 373 -14.07 14.05 1.97
CA ALA A 373 -13.25 14.14 3.17
C ALA A 373 -11.88 13.45 2.98
N LEU A 374 -10.79 14.12 3.37
CA LEU A 374 -9.41 13.62 3.17
C LEU A 374 -8.95 12.65 4.26
N ASN A 375 -9.87 11.86 4.82
CA ASN A 375 -9.56 10.94 5.91
C ASN A 375 -8.88 9.67 5.38
N PRO A 376 -7.86 9.13 6.08
CA PRO A 376 -7.16 9.71 7.23
C PRO A 376 -6.28 10.90 6.85
N LEU A 377 -6.43 12.00 7.61
CA LEU A 377 -5.69 13.24 7.39
C LEU A 377 -4.56 13.39 8.43
N ASP A 378 -3.32 13.34 7.97
CA ASP A 378 -2.18 13.64 8.84
C ASP A 378 -2.05 15.14 9.11
N PRO A 379 -1.42 15.52 10.24
CA PRO A 379 -1.02 16.89 10.46
C PRO A 379 -0.10 17.39 9.34
N CYS A 380 -0.27 18.65 8.93
CA CYS A 380 0.58 19.23 7.90
C CYS A 380 2.02 19.45 8.42
N GLY A 381 2.97 19.78 7.54
CA GLY A 381 4.38 19.96 7.92
C GLY A 381 4.59 20.98 9.06
N ALA A 382 3.85 22.08 9.07
CA ALA A 382 3.93 23.06 10.15
C ALA A 382 3.35 22.55 11.48
N CYS A 383 2.24 21.82 11.45
CA CYS A 383 1.70 21.18 12.66
C CYS A 383 2.63 20.09 13.18
N MET A 384 3.19 19.28 12.28
CA MET A 384 4.14 18.24 12.65
C MET A 384 5.38 18.80 13.34
N GLU A 385 5.88 19.96 12.92
CA GLU A 385 6.99 20.62 13.62
C GLU A 385 6.62 20.95 15.07
N TRP A 386 5.42 21.51 15.31
CA TRP A 386 4.93 21.78 16.67
C TRP A 386 4.79 20.50 17.50
N LEU A 387 4.18 19.46 16.92
CA LEU A 387 3.98 18.18 17.59
C LEU A 387 5.31 17.50 17.92
N ARG A 388 6.31 17.58 17.03
CA ARG A 388 7.68 17.12 17.29
C ARG A 388 8.33 17.89 18.42
N LYS A 389 8.18 19.22 18.47
CA LYS A 389 8.65 20.02 19.61
C LYS A 389 7.97 19.64 20.91
N ILE A 390 6.68 19.34 20.91
CA ILE A 390 6.00 18.80 22.10
C ILE A 390 6.62 17.45 22.48
N ALA A 391 6.83 16.58 21.50
CA ALA A 391 7.35 15.23 21.68
C ALA A 391 8.80 15.15 22.19
N GLU A 392 9.62 16.18 22.00
CA GLU A 392 10.97 16.25 22.57
C GLU A 392 11.00 15.99 24.09
N VAL A 393 9.91 16.32 24.80
CA VAL A 393 9.74 16.05 26.24
C VAL A 393 8.60 15.08 26.55
N ASN A 394 7.96 14.51 25.52
CA ASN A 394 6.96 13.45 25.61
C ASN A 394 7.04 12.54 24.36
N PRO A 395 8.00 11.59 24.31
CA PRO A 395 8.22 10.76 23.12
C PRO A 395 7.03 9.85 22.79
N ASP A 396 6.16 9.59 23.78
CA ASP A 396 4.97 8.77 23.64
C ASP A 396 3.76 9.55 23.12
N PHE A 397 3.93 10.81 22.71
CA PHE A 397 2.85 11.60 22.12
C PHE A 397 2.26 10.89 20.90
N LYS A 398 0.93 10.80 20.81
CA LYS A 398 0.23 10.08 19.74
C LYS A 398 -0.58 11.03 18.85
N VAL A 399 -0.63 10.71 17.57
CA VAL A 399 -1.56 11.32 16.61
C VAL A 399 -2.60 10.29 16.23
N LEU A 400 -3.87 10.63 16.46
CA LEU A 400 -5.02 9.81 16.09
C LEU A 400 -5.65 10.40 14.82
N THR A 401 -5.83 9.56 13.80
CA THR A 401 -6.54 9.93 12.57
C THR A 401 -7.62 8.90 12.26
N PHE A 402 -8.66 9.29 11.53
CA PHE A 402 -9.82 8.42 11.31
C PHE A 402 -9.88 7.92 9.87
N THR A 403 -10.45 6.73 9.65
CA THR A 403 -10.65 6.22 8.27
C THR A 403 -11.68 7.03 7.49
N SER A 404 -12.63 7.64 8.19
CA SER A 404 -13.82 8.27 7.61
C SER A 404 -14.47 9.21 8.63
N THR A 405 -15.48 9.95 8.19
CA THR A 405 -16.24 10.87 9.06
C THR A 405 -17.07 10.16 10.15
N SER A 406 -17.29 8.84 10.05
CA SER A 406 -18.01 8.06 11.06
C SER A 406 -17.25 7.93 12.39
N CYS A 407 -15.92 8.15 12.37
CA CYS A 407 -15.01 7.96 13.51
C CYS A 407 -15.04 6.53 14.10
N GLU A 408 -15.47 5.53 13.32
CA GLU A 408 -15.58 4.14 13.79
C GLU A 408 -14.23 3.42 13.86
N LYS A 409 -13.32 3.75 12.95
CA LYS A 409 -11.98 3.17 12.90
C LYS A 409 -10.93 4.29 12.98
N VAL A 410 -9.95 4.07 13.83
CA VAL A 410 -8.90 5.03 14.16
C VAL A 410 -7.51 4.44 13.93
N PHE A 411 -6.65 5.21 13.29
CA PHE A 411 -5.21 4.98 13.25
C PHE A 411 -4.59 5.68 14.45
N ILE A 412 -3.74 4.98 15.19
CA ILE A 412 -3.01 5.52 16.33
C ILE A 412 -1.53 5.44 15.99
N THR A 413 -0.94 6.60 15.75
CA THR A 413 0.45 6.69 15.30
C THR A 413 1.27 7.46 16.34
N PRO A 414 2.22 6.80 17.03
CA PRO A 414 3.23 7.50 17.82
C PRO A 414 3.93 8.57 16.99
N ILE A 415 4.22 9.71 17.58
CA ILE A 415 4.87 10.83 16.88
C ILE A 415 6.25 10.44 16.32
N GLY A 416 6.96 9.51 16.98
CA GLY A 416 8.25 8.97 16.54
C GLY A 416 8.17 8.18 15.23
N ASP A 417 6.99 7.69 14.84
CA ASP A 417 6.79 6.97 13.58
C ASP A 417 6.61 7.95 12.39
N TYR A 418 6.41 9.25 12.64
CA TYR A 418 6.37 10.28 11.60
C TYR A 418 7.79 10.79 11.29
N GLY A 419 8.46 10.11 10.35
CA GLY A 419 9.80 10.45 9.85
C GLY A 419 10.00 11.89 9.37
#